data_AF-A0A2E3CBS9-F1
#
_entry.id   AF-A0A2E3CBS9-F1
#
_cell.length_a   1.000
_cell.length_b   1.000
_cell.length_c   1.000
_cell.angle_alpha   90.00
_cell.angle_beta   90.00
_cell.angle_gamma   90.00
#
_symmetry.space_group_name_H-M   'P 1'
#
loop_
_entity.id
_entity.type
_entity.pdbx_description
1 polymer ?
#
loop_
_entity_poly.entity_id
_entity_poly.type
_entity_poly.pdbx_seq_one_letter_code
_entity_poly.pdbx_strand_id
1 'polypeptide(L)'
;MKSNEIAVFIGKFQPPHIGHILTIKRLLNEYNKIIVAITDGKPNIIPVEKVISIFDSVLDDPNISYEHIPGAVDEGTAEISFELDVICSGNPEVLSKLELLGYKTRFIERTDDNYFTGTSIRENFINSSLINNSSDLKEYKIVQTDWLKPIEKVFNSHLEELERSILSENTIRQPLIIDRVSGAVLDGSHRYAFLIKHGYENAPALLVDYADESIFVGNELSHRFKHNNNKSLNKDVIRAKAINNELLEPRTTRHFFPFRKEEMPTRLSVLKNGSMNSIDHLLSSYSVEQQVEANTKYLLEIQEEISIIKEYLIEQEELKKYLSNHVAKMSKSV
;
A
#
# COMPACT_ATOMS: atom_id res chain seq x y z
N MET A 1 -11.23 35.97 12.83
CA MET A 1 -10.22 36.87 12.23
C MET A 1 -8.88 36.19 12.40
N LYS A 2 -8.07 36.15 11.34
CA LYS A 2 -6.70 35.60 11.40
C LYS A 2 -5.81 36.52 12.25
N SER A 3 -4.89 35.94 13.02
CA SER A 3 -3.89 36.68 13.78
C SER A 3 -2.88 37.35 12.85
N ASN A 4 -2.42 38.55 13.21
CA ASN A 4 -1.30 39.23 12.53
C ASN A 4 0.07 38.75 13.02
N GLU A 5 0.10 37.86 14.02
CA GLU A 5 1.32 37.21 14.49
C GLU A 5 1.96 36.37 13.38
N ILE A 6 3.29 36.42 13.29
CA ILE A 6 4.11 35.57 12.44
C ILE A 6 4.28 34.22 13.15
N ALA A 7 3.57 33.21 12.65
CA ALA A 7 3.64 31.85 13.18
C ALA A 7 4.73 31.03 12.48
N VAL A 8 5.56 30.33 13.25
CA VAL A 8 6.64 29.50 12.73
C VAL A 8 6.27 28.04 12.93
N PHE A 9 6.06 27.28 11.86
CA PHE A 9 5.92 25.83 11.97
C PHE A 9 7.29 25.17 11.85
N ILE A 10 7.81 24.66 12.97
CA ILE A 10 9.19 24.15 13.06
C ILE A 10 9.23 22.63 13.07
N GLY A 11 10.17 22.06 12.31
CA GLY A 11 10.41 20.62 12.28
C GLY A 11 11.56 20.22 11.35
N LYS A 12 11.95 18.95 11.41
CA LYS A 12 12.91 18.38 10.44
C LYS A 12 12.26 18.13 9.08
N PHE A 13 10.97 17.78 9.08
CA PHE A 13 10.18 17.48 7.88
C PHE A 13 10.82 16.41 6.96
N GLN A 14 11.53 15.45 7.55
CA GLN A 14 12.26 14.40 6.86
C GLN A 14 11.58 13.03 7.00
N PRO A 15 10.99 12.47 5.94
CA PRO A 15 10.62 13.10 4.66
C PRO A 15 9.31 13.93 4.76
N PRO A 16 9.07 14.88 3.84
CA PRO A 16 7.87 15.70 3.84
C PRO A 16 6.65 14.85 3.43
N HIS A 17 5.49 15.16 3.99
CA HIS A 17 4.29 14.33 3.85
C HIS A 17 2.99 15.11 3.99
N ILE A 18 1.87 14.47 3.65
CA ILE A 18 0.55 15.12 3.60
C ILE A 18 0.13 15.69 4.96
N GLY A 19 0.44 15.00 6.07
CA GLY A 19 0.21 15.53 7.42
C GLY A 19 0.88 16.89 7.68
N HIS A 20 2.09 17.13 7.15
CA HIS A 20 2.74 18.45 7.25
C HIS A 20 1.97 19.50 6.44
N ILE A 21 1.56 19.16 5.22
CA ILE A 21 0.79 20.05 4.33
C ILE A 21 -0.55 20.43 4.96
N LEU A 22 -1.30 19.46 5.51
CA LEU A 22 -2.57 19.69 6.19
C LEU A 22 -2.39 20.57 7.43
N THR A 23 -1.30 20.37 8.17
CA THR A 23 -0.96 21.19 9.33
C THR A 23 -0.68 22.64 8.93
N ILE A 24 0.10 22.86 7.88
CA ILE A 24 0.41 24.20 7.36
C ILE A 24 -0.88 24.88 6.87
N LYS A 25 -1.75 24.15 6.14
CA LYS A 25 -3.06 24.68 5.72
C LYS A 25 -3.98 25.04 6.88
N ARG A 26 -3.98 24.27 7.97
CA ARG A 26 -4.74 24.61 9.18
C ARG A 26 -4.21 25.89 9.81
N LEU A 27 -2.89 26.04 9.92
CA LEU A 27 -2.29 27.26 10.44
C LEU A 27 -2.62 28.47 9.57
N LEU A 28 -2.68 28.32 8.25
CA LEU A 28 -3.07 29.41 7.34
C LEU A 28 -4.49 29.92 7.60
N ASN A 29 -5.37 29.11 8.19
CA ASN A 29 -6.71 29.56 8.59
C ASN A 29 -6.68 30.41 9.87
N GLU A 30 -5.59 30.38 10.62
CA GLU A 30 -5.44 31.02 11.92
C GLU A 30 -4.49 32.22 11.90
N TYR A 31 -3.47 32.20 11.03
CA TYR A 31 -2.43 33.23 10.93
C TYR A 31 -2.35 33.83 9.52
N ASN A 32 -2.03 35.11 9.44
CA ASN A 32 -1.83 35.82 8.18
C ASN A 32 -0.46 35.59 7.56
N LYS A 33 0.54 35.19 8.35
CA LYS A 33 1.89 34.87 7.86
C LYS A 33 2.43 33.64 8.57
N ILE A 34 2.98 32.71 7.79
CA ILE A 34 3.58 31.49 8.31
C ILE A 34 4.97 31.31 7.75
N ILE A 35 5.91 30.99 8.63
CA ILE A 35 7.25 30.56 8.27
C ILE A 35 7.32 29.05 8.49
N VAL A 36 7.58 28.28 7.45
CA VAL A 36 7.90 26.85 7.57
C VAL A 36 9.40 26.73 7.77
N ALA A 37 9.80 26.48 9.02
CA ALA A 37 11.20 26.49 9.41
C ALA A 37 11.75 25.05 9.51
N ILE A 38 12.62 24.69 8.57
CA ILE A 38 13.18 23.35 8.45
C ILE A 38 14.50 23.30 9.19
N THR A 39 14.59 22.43 10.20
CA THR A 39 15.78 22.23 11.03
C THR A 39 16.63 21.08 10.52
N ASP A 40 17.93 21.12 10.76
CA ASP A 40 18.81 19.98 10.54
C ASP A 40 18.54 18.86 11.55
N GLY A 41 19.14 17.69 11.29
CA GLY A 41 19.20 16.59 12.23
C GLY A 41 18.95 15.24 11.57
N LYS A 42 19.18 14.17 12.33
CA LYS A 42 18.94 12.82 11.82
C LYS A 42 17.45 12.46 11.88
N PRO A 43 16.91 11.77 10.86
CA PRO A 43 17.60 11.33 9.64
C PRO A 43 17.58 12.41 8.54
N ASN A 44 18.71 12.60 7.86
CA ASN A 44 18.86 13.54 6.74
C ASN A 44 18.79 12.76 5.42
N ILE A 45 17.59 12.58 4.91
CA ILE A 45 17.31 11.72 3.74
C ILE A 45 17.18 12.56 2.47
N ILE A 46 16.59 13.75 2.59
CA ILE A 46 16.33 14.67 1.49
C ILE A 46 17.02 16.00 1.82
N PRO A 47 17.81 16.59 0.91
CA PRO A 47 18.40 17.91 1.13
C PRO A 47 17.32 18.95 1.49
N VAL A 48 17.62 19.86 2.42
CA VAL A 48 16.64 20.83 2.93
C VAL A 48 16.07 21.69 1.81
N GLU A 49 16.90 22.10 0.84
CA GLU A 49 16.49 22.88 -0.33
C GLU A 49 15.43 22.13 -1.15
N LYS A 50 15.56 20.80 -1.22
CA LYS A 50 14.59 19.95 -1.91
C LYS A 50 13.29 19.82 -1.10
N VAL A 51 13.35 19.74 0.22
CA VAL A 51 12.15 19.78 1.08
C VAL A 51 11.40 21.11 0.93
N ILE A 52 12.13 22.23 0.91
CA ILE A 52 11.57 23.56 0.63
C ILE A 52 10.85 23.55 -0.73
N SER A 53 11.52 23.09 -1.80
CA SER A 53 10.93 23.07 -3.14
C SER A 53 9.65 22.23 -3.24
N ILE A 54 9.56 21.14 -2.45
CA ILE A 54 8.36 20.30 -2.38
C ILE A 54 7.22 21.06 -1.71
N PHE A 55 7.46 21.72 -0.57
CA PHE A 55 6.40 22.48 0.09
C PHE A 55 5.96 23.67 -0.76
N ASP A 56 6.91 24.40 -1.32
CA ASP A 56 6.65 25.57 -2.17
C ASP A 56 5.79 25.20 -3.39
N SER A 57 6.18 24.14 -4.13
CA SER A 57 5.42 23.68 -5.30
C SER A 57 4.00 23.17 -4.98
N VAL A 58 3.77 22.66 -3.77
CA VAL A 58 2.46 22.08 -3.39
C VAL A 58 1.54 23.11 -2.75
N LEU A 59 2.08 24.05 -1.98
CA LEU A 59 1.29 25.03 -1.24
C LEU A 59 1.07 26.32 -2.04
N ASP A 60 2.09 26.78 -2.79
CA ASP A 60 2.05 27.96 -3.67
C ASP A 60 1.22 29.13 -3.10
N ASP A 61 1.56 29.57 -1.87
CA ASP A 61 0.81 30.60 -1.14
C ASP A 61 1.75 31.76 -0.72
N PRO A 62 1.45 33.02 -1.10
CA PRO A 62 2.30 34.17 -0.80
C PRO A 62 2.37 34.53 0.70
N ASN A 63 1.54 33.92 1.54
CA ASN A 63 1.54 34.10 2.99
C ASN A 63 2.45 33.09 3.69
N ILE A 64 3.11 32.20 2.93
CA ILE A 64 4.09 31.23 3.43
C ILE A 64 5.48 31.66 2.99
N SER A 65 6.43 31.63 3.92
CA SER A 65 7.87 31.66 3.61
C SER A 65 8.56 30.42 4.19
N TYR A 66 9.75 30.12 3.68
CA TYR A 66 10.52 28.95 4.06
C TYR A 66 11.89 29.38 4.58
N GLU A 67 12.29 28.86 5.73
CA GLU A 67 13.59 29.16 6.34
C GLU A 67 14.31 27.85 6.68
N HIS A 68 15.61 27.79 6.41
CA HIS A 68 16.48 26.72 6.87
C HIS A 68 17.15 27.15 8.17
N ILE A 69 16.94 26.38 9.23
CA ILE A 69 17.61 26.56 10.52
C ILE A 69 18.77 25.56 10.60
N PRO A 70 20.03 26.02 10.58
CA PRO A 70 21.18 25.17 10.83
C PRO A 70 21.09 24.56 12.24
N GLY A 71 21.36 23.27 12.34
CA GLY A 71 21.29 22.52 13.61
C GLY A 71 19.89 22.02 13.98
N ALA A 72 19.82 21.22 15.04
CA ALA A 72 18.62 20.52 15.46
C ALA A 72 18.13 21.04 16.82
N VAL A 73 16.82 21.31 16.94
CA VAL A 73 16.24 21.85 18.19
C VAL A 73 16.28 20.82 19.32
N ASP A 74 16.11 19.53 18.98
CA ASP A 74 16.25 18.43 19.93
C ASP A 74 17.69 18.26 20.43
N GLU A 75 18.69 18.65 19.65
CA GLU A 75 20.10 18.60 20.03
C GLU A 75 20.58 19.92 20.69
N GLY A 76 19.74 20.95 20.72
CA GLY A 76 20.05 22.25 21.31
C GLY A 76 21.03 23.10 20.49
N THR A 77 21.24 22.76 19.21
CA THR A 77 22.20 23.43 18.33
C THR A 77 21.53 24.32 17.28
N ALA A 78 20.20 24.46 17.33
CA ALA A 78 19.43 25.23 16.37
C ALA A 78 19.60 26.73 16.60
N GLU A 79 20.00 27.46 15.55
CA GLU A 79 20.15 28.92 15.59
C GLU A 79 18.98 29.59 14.84
N ILE A 80 18.04 30.16 15.58
CA ILE A 80 16.87 30.84 15.01
C ILE A 80 17.17 32.33 14.89
N SER A 81 17.34 32.83 13.66
CA SER A 81 17.75 34.20 13.36
C SER A 81 16.79 34.95 12.44
N PHE A 82 15.48 34.90 12.73
CA PHE A 82 14.44 35.62 11.98
C PHE A 82 13.31 36.09 12.90
N GLU A 83 12.52 37.08 12.45
CA GLU A 83 11.40 37.62 13.20
C GLU A 83 10.26 36.59 13.33
N LEU A 84 9.79 36.37 14.55
CA LEU A 84 8.69 35.46 14.86
C LEU A 84 7.94 35.89 16.11
N ASP A 85 6.65 35.57 16.16
CA ASP A 85 5.79 35.84 17.32
C ASP A 85 5.42 34.58 18.09
N VAL A 86 5.25 33.45 17.38
CA VAL A 86 4.90 32.16 17.99
C VAL A 86 5.52 31.00 17.22
N ILE A 87 6.08 30.03 17.94
CA ILE A 87 6.60 28.79 17.37
C ILE A 87 5.62 27.65 17.61
N CYS A 88 5.25 26.98 16.55
CA CYS A 88 4.32 25.87 16.56
C CYS A 88 5.01 24.55 16.21
N SER A 89 4.72 23.48 16.94
CA SER A 89 5.26 22.14 16.67
C SER A 89 4.32 21.05 17.18
N GLY A 90 4.38 19.88 16.54
CA GLY A 90 3.73 18.65 17.01
C GLY A 90 4.64 17.77 17.88
N ASN A 91 5.80 18.26 18.31
CA ASN A 91 6.69 17.56 19.25
C ASN A 91 6.74 18.33 20.59
N PRO A 92 6.15 17.81 21.67
CA PRO A 92 6.16 18.48 22.98
C PRO A 92 7.56 18.76 23.51
N GLU A 93 8.55 17.89 23.26
CA GLU A 93 9.92 18.07 23.74
C GLU A 93 10.61 19.28 23.07
N VAL A 94 10.36 19.47 21.77
CA VAL A 94 10.85 20.63 21.00
C VAL A 94 10.26 21.92 21.58
N LEU A 95 8.97 21.91 21.91
CA LEU A 95 8.31 23.09 22.48
C LEU A 95 8.85 23.42 23.86
N SER A 96 9.02 22.44 24.74
CA SER A 96 9.61 22.67 26.07
C SER A 96 11.02 23.26 26.00
N LYS A 97 11.84 22.81 25.05
CA LYS A 97 13.19 23.38 24.82
C LYS A 97 13.12 24.83 24.34
N LEU A 98 12.20 25.15 23.45
CA LEU A 98 12.03 26.52 22.94
C LEU A 98 11.41 27.47 24.00
N GLU A 99 10.51 26.98 24.85
CA GLU A 99 9.98 27.73 25.99
C GLU A 99 11.08 28.12 26.97
N LEU A 100 12.03 27.21 27.24
CA LEU A 100 13.20 27.50 28.09
C LEU A 100 14.11 28.58 27.51
N LEU A 101 14.12 28.73 26.18
CA LEU A 101 14.85 29.79 25.47
C LEU A 101 14.05 31.10 25.39
N GLY A 102 12.85 31.16 25.96
CA GLY A 102 12.01 32.36 26.05
C GLY A 102 11.06 32.56 24.87
N TYR A 103 10.92 31.58 23.97
CA TYR A 103 9.98 31.68 22.85
C TYR A 103 8.55 31.39 23.28
N LYS A 104 7.59 32.14 22.72
CA LYS A 104 6.17 31.80 22.82
C LYS A 104 5.90 30.59 21.92
N THR A 105 5.38 29.52 22.50
CA THR A 105 5.17 28.25 21.81
C THR A 105 3.69 27.88 21.74
N ARG A 106 3.35 27.03 20.78
CA ARG A 106 2.03 26.45 20.63
C ARG A 106 2.12 25.00 20.19
N PHE A 107 1.51 24.11 20.96
CA PHE A 107 1.34 22.73 20.54
C PHE A 107 0.32 22.63 19.41
N ILE A 108 0.69 21.90 18.37
CA ILE A 108 -0.20 21.51 17.29
C ILE A 108 -0.39 20.00 17.36
N GLU A 109 -1.63 19.58 17.58
CA GLU A 109 -1.99 18.18 17.47
C GLU A 109 -1.71 17.69 16.05
N ARG A 110 -0.92 16.62 15.93
CA ARG A 110 -0.60 16.03 14.64
C ARG A 110 -1.91 15.60 13.99
N THR A 111 -2.09 15.92 12.71
CA THR A 111 -3.19 15.35 11.93
C THR A 111 -2.95 13.84 11.91
N ASP A 112 -3.82 13.07 12.57
CA ASP A 112 -3.78 11.60 12.61
C ASP A 112 -4.11 11.04 11.22
N ASP A 113 -3.14 11.09 10.32
CA ASP A 113 -3.11 10.20 9.17
C ASP A 113 -2.14 9.06 9.52
N ASN A 114 -2.68 7.95 10.04
CA ASN A 114 -1.97 6.68 10.23
C ASN A 114 -1.36 6.12 8.92
N TYR A 115 -1.57 6.78 7.77
CA TYR A 115 -1.10 6.38 6.45
C TYR A 115 0.17 7.08 5.98
N PHE A 116 0.48 8.28 6.46
CA PHE A 116 1.58 9.11 5.94
C PHE A 116 2.40 9.74 7.06
N THR A 117 2.88 8.93 8.01
CA THR A 117 3.82 9.41 9.02
C THR A 117 5.23 9.47 8.45
N GLY A 118 6.06 10.40 8.93
CA GLY A 118 7.49 10.39 8.60
C GLY A 118 8.18 9.06 8.89
N THR A 119 7.66 8.23 9.80
CA THR A 119 8.16 6.86 10.05
C THR A 119 7.77 5.90 8.93
N SER A 120 6.50 5.88 8.51
CA SER A 120 6.01 5.06 7.38
C SER A 120 6.72 5.42 6.07
N ILE A 121 7.01 6.72 5.86
CA ILE A 121 7.69 7.16 4.65
C ILE A 121 9.20 6.92 4.76
N ARG A 122 9.81 6.93 5.95
CA ARG A 122 11.21 6.48 6.13
C ARG A 122 11.38 5.02 5.82
N GLU A 123 10.47 4.17 6.28
CA GLU A 123 10.44 2.75 5.92
C GLU A 123 10.28 2.59 4.40
N ASN A 124 9.38 3.35 3.78
CA ASN A 124 9.19 3.33 2.32
C ASN A 124 10.33 3.98 1.52
N PHE A 125 11.09 4.96 2.06
CA PHE A 125 12.23 5.60 1.38
C PHE A 125 13.50 4.75 1.45
N ILE A 126 13.73 4.09 2.57
CA ILE A 126 14.76 3.05 2.68
C ILE A 126 14.45 1.94 1.67
N ASN A 127 13.18 1.55 1.54
CA ASN A 127 12.75 0.56 0.54
C ASN A 127 12.77 1.08 -0.91
N SER A 128 12.56 2.38 -1.17
CA SER A 128 12.52 2.93 -2.54
C SER A 128 13.87 3.38 -3.10
N SER A 129 14.88 3.59 -2.25
CA SER A 129 16.28 3.69 -2.70
C SER A 129 16.84 2.36 -3.25
N LEU A 130 16.05 1.28 -3.18
CA LEU A 130 16.29 -0.01 -3.83
C LEU A 130 15.54 -0.16 -5.18
N ILE A 131 14.97 0.91 -5.75
CA ILE A 131 14.37 0.84 -7.09
C ILE A 131 15.47 0.85 -8.16
N ASN A 132 16.06 -0.33 -8.34
CA ASN A 132 16.66 -0.79 -9.57
C ASN A 132 16.29 -2.27 -9.75
N ASN A 133 15.06 -2.48 -10.24
CA ASN A 133 14.65 -3.44 -11.25
C ASN A 133 13.21 -3.91 -10.99
N SER A 134 12.41 -3.94 -12.05
CA SER A 134 11.09 -4.57 -12.10
C SER A 134 11.09 -6.08 -11.80
N SER A 135 12.23 -6.66 -11.37
CA SER A 135 12.41 -8.04 -10.94
C SER A 135 12.08 -8.31 -9.47
N ASP A 136 11.91 -7.29 -8.63
CA ASP A 136 11.99 -7.49 -7.18
C ASP A 136 10.64 -7.64 -6.46
N LEU A 137 9.53 -7.24 -7.09
CA LEU A 137 8.17 -7.33 -6.49
C LEU A 137 7.66 -8.77 -6.35
N LYS A 138 8.10 -9.66 -7.25
CA LYS A 138 7.71 -11.06 -7.27
C LYS A 138 8.87 -11.91 -7.79
N GLU A 139 9.17 -13.00 -7.10
CA GLU A 139 10.19 -13.95 -7.52
C GLU A 139 9.55 -15.30 -7.81
N TYR A 140 9.74 -15.83 -9.03
CA TYR A 140 9.28 -17.18 -9.35
C TYR A 140 10.24 -18.22 -8.80
N LYS A 141 9.72 -19.18 -8.02
CA LYS A 141 10.47 -20.34 -7.51
C LYS A 141 9.60 -21.59 -7.49
N ILE A 142 10.26 -22.74 -7.57
CA ILE A 142 9.68 -24.01 -7.15
C ILE A 142 9.98 -24.16 -5.66
N VAL A 143 8.95 -24.28 -4.84
CA VAL A 143 9.04 -24.31 -3.37
C VAL A 143 8.46 -25.60 -2.82
N GLN A 144 8.89 -26.00 -1.62
CA GLN A 144 8.36 -27.17 -0.93
C GLN A 144 6.91 -26.92 -0.50
N THR A 145 6.02 -27.88 -0.72
CA THR A 145 4.62 -27.77 -0.32
C THR A 145 4.43 -27.68 1.19
N ASP A 146 5.33 -28.30 1.97
CA ASP A 146 5.28 -28.29 3.44
C ASP A 146 5.51 -26.89 4.05
N TRP A 147 6.09 -25.97 3.28
CA TRP A 147 6.26 -24.58 3.70
C TRP A 147 4.99 -23.75 3.48
N LEU A 148 4.13 -24.19 2.57
CA LEU A 148 2.95 -23.44 2.16
C LEU A 148 1.85 -23.55 3.22
N LYS A 149 1.20 -22.42 3.49
CA LYS A 149 0.12 -22.32 4.47
C LYS A 149 -1.15 -21.82 3.78
N PRO A 150 -2.12 -22.71 3.50
CA PRO A 150 -3.39 -22.30 2.92
C PRO A 150 -4.13 -21.36 3.88
N ILE A 151 -4.81 -20.36 3.33
CA ILE A 151 -5.60 -19.38 4.12
C ILE A 151 -7.10 -19.53 3.91
N GLU A 152 -7.53 -20.23 2.85
CA GLU A 152 -8.92 -20.44 2.48
C GLU A 152 -9.17 -21.90 2.14
N LYS A 153 -10.37 -22.37 2.48
CA LYS A 153 -10.91 -23.62 1.96
C LYS A 153 -11.22 -23.49 0.46
N VAL A 154 -11.40 -24.63 -0.19
CA VAL A 154 -11.71 -24.72 -1.61
C VAL A 154 -13.09 -25.30 -1.86
N PHE A 155 -13.76 -24.78 -2.87
CA PHE A 155 -14.97 -25.40 -3.43
C PHE A 155 -14.64 -26.69 -4.16
N ASN A 156 -15.34 -27.77 -3.82
CA ASN A 156 -15.13 -29.08 -4.42
C ASN A 156 -15.38 -29.07 -5.95
N SER A 157 -16.45 -28.43 -6.42
CA SER A 157 -16.77 -28.38 -7.85
C SER A 157 -15.68 -27.72 -8.69
N HIS A 158 -15.12 -26.60 -8.21
CA HIS A 158 -14.03 -25.90 -8.88
C HIS A 158 -12.71 -26.69 -8.80
N LEU A 159 -12.46 -27.40 -7.70
CA LEU A 159 -11.29 -28.28 -7.59
C LEU A 159 -11.36 -29.40 -8.63
N GLU A 160 -12.51 -30.06 -8.79
CA GLU A 160 -12.71 -31.13 -9.78
C GLU A 160 -12.55 -30.65 -11.24
N GLU A 161 -12.98 -29.42 -11.53
CA GLU A 161 -12.77 -28.80 -12.84
C GLU A 161 -11.28 -28.49 -13.08
N LEU A 162 -10.63 -27.86 -12.10
CA LEU A 162 -9.21 -27.52 -12.16
C LEU A 162 -8.35 -28.79 -12.31
N GLU A 163 -8.65 -29.84 -11.55
CA GLU A 163 -8.00 -31.15 -11.62
C GLU A 163 -8.04 -31.72 -13.04
N ARG A 164 -9.22 -31.73 -13.67
CA ARG A 164 -9.38 -32.23 -15.05
C ARG A 164 -8.56 -31.42 -16.06
N SER A 165 -8.48 -30.10 -15.90
CA SER A 165 -7.64 -29.25 -16.78
C SER A 165 -6.16 -29.53 -16.56
N ILE A 166 -5.67 -29.52 -15.32
CA ILE A 166 -4.24 -29.72 -15.03
C ILE A 166 -3.77 -31.13 -15.48
N LEU A 167 -4.57 -32.17 -15.24
CA LEU A 167 -4.23 -33.54 -15.62
C LEU A 167 -4.26 -33.75 -17.14
N SER A 168 -5.21 -33.13 -17.85
CA SER A 168 -5.28 -33.25 -19.31
C SER A 168 -4.14 -32.52 -20.02
N GLU A 169 -3.68 -31.39 -19.46
CA GLU A 169 -2.57 -30.59 -19.99
C GLU A 169 -1.20 -30.96 -19.41
N ASN A 170 -1.18 -31.81 -18.38
CA ASN A 170 0.00 -32.19 -17.59
C ASN A 170 0.82 -30.98 -17.11
N THR A 171 0.15 -29.85 -16.85
CA THR A 171 0.78 -28.54 -16.66
C THR A 171 -0.03 -27.67 -15.69
N ILE A 172 0.65 -27.02 -14.76
CA ILE A 172 0.10 -25.93 -13.94
C ILE A 172 0.41 -24.62 -14.67
N ARG A 173 -0.60 -23.97 -15.25
CA ARG A 173 -0.43 -22.75 -16.07
C ARG A 173 0.02 -21.53 -15.27
N GLN A 174 -0.52 -21.37 -14.08
CA GLN A 174 -0.24 -20.22 -13.22
C GLN A 174 0.35 -20.69 -11.89
N PRO A 175 1.46 -20.11 -11.42
CA PRO A 175 2.02 -20.43 -10.12
C PRO A 175 1.13 -19.91 -8.99
N LEU A 176 1.23 -20.53 -7.82
CA LEU A 176 0.66 -19.97 -6.59
C LEU A 176 1.24 -18.57 -6.35
N ILE A 177 0.50 -17.66 -5.71
CA ILE A 177 1.09 -16.42 -5.21
C ILE A 177 1.16 -16.53 -3.69
N ILE A 178 2.37 -16.38 -3.14
CA ILE A 178 2.62 -16.67 -1.73
C ILE A 178 3.37 -15.54 -1.03
N ASP A 179 3.07 -15.33 0.25
CA ASP A 179 3.86 -14.47 1.12
C ASP A 179 5.21 -15.13 1.41
N ARG A 180 6.30 -14.50 0.97
CA ARG A 180 7.66 -15.03 1.13
C ARG A 180 8.11 -15.20 2.57
N VAL A 181 7.45 -14.56 3.53
CA VAL A 181 7.81 -14.65 4.95
C VAL A 181 7.06 -15.80 5.62
N SER A 182 5.74 -15.81 5.52
CA SER A 182 4.90 -16.76 6.26
C SER A 182 4.65 -18.08 5.54
N GLY A 183 4.79 -18.12 4.21
CA GLY A 183 4.33 -19.20 3.34
C GLY A 183 2.83 -19.13 3.02
N ALA A 184 2.12 -18.08 3.44
CA ALA A 184 0.69 -17.94 3.21
C ALA A 184 0.34 -17.97 1.71
N VAL A 185 -0.59 -18.84 1.31
CA VAL A 185 -1.08 -18.93 -0.07
C VAL A 185 -2.12 -17.83 -0.30
N LEU A 186 -1.70 -16.71 -0.89
CA LEU A 186 -2.53 -15.53 -1.12
C LEU A 186 -3.44 -15.67 -2.36
N ASP A 187 -3.00 -16.46 -3.34
CA ASP A 187 -3.76 -16.81 -4.53
C ASP A 187 -3.43 -18.24 -4.98
N GLY A 188 -4.46 -18.99 -5.36
CA GLY A 188 -4.30 -20.35 -5.88
C GLY A 188 -4.65 -21.49 -4.92
N SER A 189 -5.57 -21.28 -3.97
CA SER A 189 -6.01 -22.31 -3.00
C SER A 189 -6.38 -23.65 -3.66
N HIS A 190 -7.11 -23.63 -4.79
CA HIS A 190 -7.44 -24.86 -5.54
C HIS A 190 -6.21 -25.54 -6.16
N ARG A 191 -5.24 -24.77 -6.67
CA ARG A 191 -3.97 -25.30 -7.20
C ARG A 191 -3.12 -25.91 -6.08
N TYR A 192 -3.12 -25.29 -4.91
CA TYR A 192 -2.50 -25.86 -3.72
C TYR A 192 -3.17 -27.18 -3.32
N ALA A 193 -4.50 -27.22 -3.23
CA ALA A 193 -5.25 -28.44 -2.90
C ALA A 193 -4.98 -29.58 -3.91
N PHE A 194 -4.92 -29.26 -5.21
CA PHE A 194 -4.51 -30.20 -6.26
C PHE A 194 -3.14 -30.82 -5.97
N LEU A 195 -2.14 -29.98 -5.67
CA LEU A 195 -0.77 -30.42 -5.44
C LEU A 195 -0.69 -31.38 -4.26
N ILE A 196 -1.34 -31.05 -3.13
CA ILE A 196 -1.36 -31.89 -1.94
C ILE A 196 -2.10 -33.21 -2.19
N LYS A 197 -3.28 -33.16 -2.82
CA LYS A 197 -4.09 -34.35 -3.12
C LYS A 197 -3.32 -35.35 -3.97
N HIS A 198 -2.60 -34.88 -4.98
CA HIS A 198 -1.82 -35.71 -5.89
C HIS A 198 -0.40 -36.04 -5.38
N GLY A 199 -0.04 -35.58 -4.18
CA GLY A 199 1.22 -35.96 -3.53
C GLY A 199 2.45 -35.19 -4.03
N TYR A 200 2.30 -34.06 -4.70
CA TYR A 200 3.45 -33.25 -5.11
C TYR A 200 4.12 -32.61 -3.89
N GLU A 201 5.43 -32.80 -3.75
CA GLU A 201 6.24 -32.21 -2.68
C GLU A 201 6.73 -30.79 -3.02
N ASN A 202 6.53 -30.38 -4.27
CA ASN A 202 6.99 -29.11 -4.82
C ASN A 202 5.85 -28.39 -5.54
N ALA A 203 5.82 -27.06 -5.43
CA ALA A 203 4.83 -26.20 -6.04
C ALA A 203 5.51 -25.05 -6.81
N PRO A 204 5.05 -24.71 -8.03
CA PRO A 204 5.44 -23.46 -8.67
C PRO A 204 4.78 -22.28 -7.94
N ALA A 205 5.57 -21.30 -7.49
CA ALA A 205 5.10 -20.17 -6.71
C ALA A 205 5.78 -18.84 -7.13
N LEU A 206 5.01 -17.76 -7.06
CA LEU A 206 5.46 -16.38 -7.09
C LEU A 206 5.53 -15.87 -5.65
N LEU A 207 6.75 -15.64 -5.18
CA LEU A 207 7.04 -15.13 -3.84
C LEU A 207 6.96 -13.61 -3.86
N VAL A 208 5.97 -13.07 -3.17
CA VAL A 208 5.81 -11.62 -2.97
C VAL A 208 6.20 -11.24 -1.55
N ASP A 209 6.66 -10.01 -1.37
CA ASP A 209 6.70 -9.43 -0.03
C ASP A 209 5.30 -8.93 0.33
N TYR A 210 4.56 -9.71 1.12
CA TYR A 210 3.20 -9.33 1.49
C TYR A 210 3.14 -8.09 2.38
N ALA A 211 4.25 -7.70 3.01
CA ALA A 211 4.32 -6.44 3.76
C ALA A 211 4.28 -5.21 2.83
N ASP A 212 4.68 -5.33 1.57
CA ASP A 212 4.69 -4.25 0.59
C ASP A 212 3.29 -3.59 0.47
N GLU A 213 3.23 -2.27 0.69
CA GLU A 213 1.99 -1.47 0.70
C GLU A 213 1.25 -1.49 -0.64
N SER A 214 1.94 -1.77 -1.75
CA SER A 214 1.32 -1.93 -3.07
C SER A 214 0.49 -3.21 -3.19
N ILE A 215 0.69 -4.17 -2.27
CA ILE A 215 -0.16 -5.35 -2.11
C ILE A 215 -1.13 -5.08 -0.97
N PHE A 216 -2.41 -5.31 -1.18
CA PHE A 216 -3.39 -5.20 -0.10
C PHE A 216 -4.48 -6.25 -0.22
N VAL A 217 -5.16 -6.50 0.89
CA VAL A 217 -6.29 -7.42 0.96
C VAL A 217 -7.58 -6.63 1.18
N GLY A 218 -8.68 -7.10 0.64
CA GLY A 218 -10.03 -6.66 0.97
C GLY A 218 -10.99 -7.84 1.01
N ASN A 219 -12.26 -7.58 1.32
CA ASN A 219 -13.31 -8.59 1.30
C ASN A 219 -14.07 -8.63 -0.05
N GLU A 220 -14.07 -7.50 -0.78
CA GLU A 220 -14.79 -7.30 -2.04
C GLU A 220 -13.88 -6.67 -3.09
N LEU A 221 -14.13 -6.91 -4.38
CA LEU A 221 -13.33 -6.35 -5.48
C LEU A 221 -13.40 -4.80 -5.54
N SER A 222 -14.52 -4.21 -5.15
CA SER A 222 -14.73 -2.75 -5.12
C SER A 222 -13.73 -2.01 -4.22
N HIS A 223 -13.18 -2.69 -3.21
CA HIS A 223 -12.12 -2.16 -2.33
C HIS A 223 -10.82 -1.85 -3.06
N ARG A 224 -10.66 -2.27 -4.33
CA ARG A 224 -9.56 -1.81 -5.19
C ARG A 224 -9.61 -0.29 -5.41
N PHE A 225 -10.81 0.26 -5.53
CA PHE A 225 -11.03 1.64 -5.98
C PHE A 225 -11.63 2.52 -4.88
N LYS A 226 -12.49 1.94 -4.04
CA LYS A 226 -13.23 2.68 -3.01
C LYS A 226 -12.65 2.36 -1.64
N HIS A 227 -12.33 3.40 -0.88
CA HIS A 227 -12.07 3.23 0.54
C HIS A 227 -13.41 3.02 1.26
N ASN A 228 -13.58 1.84 1.86
CA ASN A 228 -14.75 1.52 2.69
C ASN A 228 -14.28 1.30 4.14
N ASN A 229 -15.04 1.83 5.10
CA ASN A 229 -14.76 1.66 6.53
C ASN A 229 -15.13 0.26 7.06
N ASN A 230 -15.84 -0.56 6.27
CA ASN A 230 -16.21 -1.94 6.62
C ASN A 230 -15.12 -2.98 6.29
N LYS A 231 -13.86 -2.55 6.10
CA LYS A 231 -12.74 -3.45 5.83
C LYS A 231 -12.33 -4.19 7.10
N SER A 232 -12.87 -5.40 7.30
CA SER A 232 -12.56 -6.24 8.47
C SER A 232 -11.26 -7.03 8.31
N LEU A 233 -10.76 -7.22 7.09
CA LEU A 233 -9.55 -7.96 6.81
C LEU A 233 -8.32 -7.05 6.67
N ASN A 234 -7.24 -7.43 7.35
CA ASN A 234 -5.91 -6.87 7.17
C ASN A 234 -4.87 -7.99 7.01
N LYS A 235 -3.66 -7.61 6.59
CA LYS A 235 -2.58 -8.55 6.29
C LYS A 235 -2.16 -9.38 7.51
N ASP A 236 -2.19 -8.79 8.71
CA ASP A 236 -1.81 -9.47 9.95
C ASP A 236 -2.79 -10.57 10.31
N VAL A 237 -4.09 -10.34 10.13
CA VAL A 237 -5.13 -11.37 10.30
C VAL A 237 -4.90 -12.52 9.31
N ILE A 238 -4.56 -12.22 8.04
CA ILE A 238 -4.27 -13.26 7.04
C ILE A 238 -3.05 -14.09 7.44
N ARG A 239 -1.94 -13.43 7.85
CA ARG A 239 -0.73 -14.11 8.32
C ARG A 239 -0.99 -14.94 9.58
N ALA A 240 -1.71 -14.41 10.55
CA ALA A 240 -2.07 -15.12 11.77
C ALA A 240 -2.88 -16.39 11.46
N LYS A 241 -3.87 -16.29 10.57
CA LYS A 241 -4.66 -17.43 10.12
C LYS A 241 -3.82 -18.49 9.40
N ALA A 242 -2.93 -18.06 8.51
CA ALA A 242 -1.98 -18.95 7.86
C ALA A 242 -1.10 -19.70 8.88
N ILE A 243 -0.51 -18.98 9.83
CA ILE A 243 0.40 -19.53 10.84
C ILE A 243 -0.33 -20.50 11.79
N ASN A 244 -1.57 -20.19 12.16
CA ASN A 244 -2.38 -21.00 13.07
C ASN A 244 -3.11 -22.15 12.37
N ASN A 245 -2.94 -22.33 11.05
CA ASN A 245 -3.68 -23.29 10.23
C ASN A 245 -5.21 -23.12 10.33
N GLU A 246 -5.67 -21.88 10.45
CA GLU A 246 -7.09 -21.54 10.50
C GLU A 246 -7.60 -21.12 9.11
N LEU A 247 -8.32 -22.00 8.45
CA LEU A 247 -8.85 -21.72 7.12
C LEU A 247 -10.10 -20.84 7.16
N LEU A 248 -10.11 -19.79 6.36
CA LEU A 248 -11.30 -19.02 6.03
C LEU A 248 -12.20 -19.81 5.08
N GLU A 249 -13.49 -19.45 5.04
CA GLU A 249 -14.38 -19.97 4.02
C GLU A 249 -14.00 -19.46 2.63
N PRO A 250 -14.33 -20.17 1.54
CA PRO A 250 -13.88 -19.80 0.20
C PRO A 250 -14.39 -18.41 -0.20
N ARG A 251 -13.55 -17.67 -0.95
CA ARG A 251 -13.87 -16.31 -1.43
C ARG A 251 -14.08 -15.30 -0.29
N THR A 252 -13.44 -15.49 0.87
CA THR A 252 -13.46 -14.49 1.96
C THR A 252 -12.53 -13.32 1.69
N THR A 253 -11.43 -13.56 0.98
CA THR A 253 -10.37 -12.57 0.72
C THR A 253 -10.31 -12.17 -0.76
N ARG A 254 -9.86 -10.95 -1.02
CA ARG A 254 -9.50 -10.41 -2.34
C ARG A 254 -8.11 -9.80 -2.21
N HIS A 255 -7.11 -10.49 -2.77
CA HIS A 255 -5.75 -9.97 -2.81
C HIS A 255 -5.52 -9.15 -4.07
N PHE A 256 -5.06 -7.92 -3.88
CA PHE A 256 -4.76 -6.96 -4.91
C PHE A 256 -3.24 -6.85 -5.05
N PHE A 257 -2.73 -7.19 -6.23
CA PHE A 257 -1.30 -7.17 -6.53
C PHE A 257 -1.00 -6.04 -7.53
N PRO A 258 0.17 -5.37 -7.44
CA PRO A 258 0.59 -4.30 -8.35
C PRO A 258 1.06 -4.82 -9.71
N PHE A 259 0.79 -6.10 -10.03
CA PHE A 259 1.24 -6.77 -11.23
C PHE A 259 0.15 -7.65 -11.82
N ARG A 260 0.28 -7.98 -13.10
CA ARG A 260 -0.59 -8.93 -13.78
C ARG A 260 -0.20 -10.37 -13.43
N LYS A 261 -1.20 -11.23 -13.31
CA LYS A 261 -1.05 -12.68 -13.08
C LYS A 261 -0.77 -13.38 -14.40
N GLU A 262 0.46 -13.23 -14.88
CA GLU A 262 0.94 -13.84 -16.13
C GLU A 262 0.95 -15.37 -16.02
N GLU A 263 0.73 -16.06 -17.14
CA GLU A 263 0.93 -17.52 -17.20
C GLU A 263 2.42 -17.83 -17.12
N MET A 264 2.79 -18.77 -16.24
CA MET A 264 4.12 -19.34 -16.13
C MET A 264 4.00 -20.87 -16.10
N PRO A 265 3.73 -21.50 -17.26
CA PRO A 265 3.35 -22.90 -17.31
C PRO A 265 4.46 -23.81 -16.79
N THR A 266 4.13 -24.63 -15.79
CA THR A 266 5.04 -25.58 -15.15
C THR A 266 4.55 -26.99 -15.38
N ARG A 267 5.35 -27.81 -16.09
CA ARG A 267 5.01 -29.22 -16.31
C ARG A 267 5.05 -30.00 -15.01
N LEU A 268 4.06 -30.87 -14.80
CA LEU A 268 3.99 -31.72 -13.60
C LEU A 268 5.22 -32.63 -13.46
N SER A 269 5.85 -33.02 -14.57
CA SER A 269 7.07 -33.84 -14.59
C SER A 269 8.28 -33.21 -13.91
N VAL A 270 8.30 -31.88 -13.73
CA VAL A 270 9.38 -31.15 -13.06
C VAL A 270 9.16 -31.11 -11.54
N LEU A 271 7.93 -31.34 -11.09
CA LEU A 271 7.59 -31.35 -9.67
C LEU A 271 7.90 -32.72 -9.08
N LYS A 272 8.58 -32.72 -7.95
CA LYS A 272 8.88 -33.95 -7.22
C LYS A 272 7.58 -34.53 -6.69
N ASN A 273 7.38 -35.82 -6.89
CA ASN A 273 6.19 -36.54 -6.47
C ASN A 273 6.50 -37.39 -5.23
N GLY A 274 5.55 -37.43 -4.32
CA GLY A 274 5.54 -38.22 -3.09
C GLY A 274 4.26 -39.07 -3.03
N SER A 275 3.71 -39.27 -1.83
CA SER A 275 2.46 -40.00 -1.61
C SER A 275 1.24 -39.06 -1.66
N MET A 276 0.13 -39.54 -2.23
CA MET A 276 -1.15 -38.82 -2.17
C MET A 276 -1.57 -38.58 -0.70
N ASN A 277 -2.15 -37.41 -0.45
CA ASN A 277 -2.60 -37.00 0.89
C ASN A 277 -4.10 -36.73 0.91
N SER A 278 -4.75 -36.95 2.06
CA SER A 278 -6.13 -36.48 2.26
C SER A 278 -6.14 -34.95 2.35
N ILE A 279 -7.11 -34.34 1.66
CA ILE A 279 -7.35 -32.90 1.65
C ILE A 279 -8.69 -32.52 2.29
N ASP A 280 -9.31 -33.42 3.08
CA ASP A 280 -10.65 -33.19 3.64
C ASP A 280 -10.74 -31.88 4.44
N HIS A 281 -9.65 -31.52 5.12
CA HIS A 281 -9.51 -30.27 5.88
C HIS A 281 -9.51 -29.01 5.00
N LEU A 282 -9.14 -29.11 3.72
CA LEU A 282 -9.13 -28.00 2.76
C LEU A 282 -10.48 -27.82 2.06
N LEU A 283 -11.34 -28.85 2.05
CA LEU A 283 -12.61 -28.80 1.36
C LEU A 283 -13.63 -27.99 2.16
N SER A 284 -14.37 -27.11 1.50
CA SER A 284 -15.50 -26.44 2.14
C SER A 284 -16.69 -27.39 2.31
N SER A 285 -17.49 -27.17 3.35
CA SER A 285 -18.71 -27.93 3.61
C SER A 285 -19.92 -27.43 2.81
N TYR A 286 -19.69 -26.59 1.79
CA TYR A 286 -20.76 -25.91 1.06
C TYR A 286 -21.48 -26.90 0.13
N SER A 287 -22.81 -26.90 0.17
CA SER A 287 -23.63 -27.60 -0.82
C SER A 287 -23.44 -27.00 -2.23
N VAL A 288 -23.87 -27.70 -3.27
CA VAL A 288 -23.82 -27.21 -4.65
C VAL A 288 -24.55 -25.87 -4.76
N GLU A 289 -25.72 -25.73 -4.13
CA GLU A 289 -26.51 -24.51 -4.13
C GLU A 289 -25.76 -23.34 -3.47
N GLN A 290 -25.09 -23.59 -2.33
CA GLN A 290 -24.29 -22.58 -1.65
C GLN A 290 -23.06 -22.15 -2.47
N GLN A 291 -22.43 -23.08 -3.20
CA GLN A 291 -21.35 -22.76 -4.13
C GLN A 291 -21.84 -21.90 -5.29
N VAL A 292 -23.01 -22.21 -5.85
CA VAL A 292 -23.66 -21.40 -6.90
C VAL A 292 -23.97 -20.00 -6.39
N GLU A 293 -24.54 -19.87 -5.19
CA GLU A 293 -24.82 -18.56 -4.58
C GLU A 293 -23.53 -17.74 -4.39
N ALA A 294 -22.48 -18.34 -3.83
CA ALA A 294 -21.20 -17.66 -3.61
C ALA A 294 -20.54 -17.21 -4.92
N ASN A 295 -20.58 -18.05 -5.97
CA ASN A 295 -20.09 -17.69 -7.29
C ASN A 295 -20.93 -16.58 -7.94
N THR A 296 -22.25 -16.61 -7.75
CA THR A 296 -23.16 -15.57 -8.25
C THR A 296 -22.86 -14.21 -7.60
N LYS A 297 -22.62 -14.17 -6.28
CA LYS A 297 -22.19 -12.96 -5.58
C LYS A 297 -20.87 -12.41 -6.14
N TYR A 298 -19.89 -13.30 -6.38
CA TYR A 298 -18.62 -12.89 -6.98
C TYR A 298 -18.77 -12.35 -8.41
N LEU A 299 -19.69 -12.89 -9.22
CA LEU A 299 -20.00 -12.34 -10.54
C LEU A 299 -20.56 -10.91 -10.44
N LEU A 300 -21.38 -10.61 -9.43
CA LEU A 300 -21.87 -9.26 -9.17
C LEU A 300 -20.72 -8.31 -8.78
N GLU A 301 -19.77 -8.75 -7.94
CA GLU A 301 -18.57 -7.97 -7.62
C GLU A 301 -17.75 -7.64 -8.87
N ILE A 302 -17.55 -8.61 -9.77
CA ILE A 302 -16.84 -8.38 -11.04
C ILE A 302 -17.59 -7.36 -11.90
N GLN A 303 -18.92 -7.46 -11.96
CA GLN A 303 -19.74 -6.53 -12.74
C GLN A 303 -19.64 -5.09 -12.21
N GLU A 304 -19.59 -4.91 -10.88
CA GLU A 304 -19.33 -3.61 -10.26
C GLU A 304 -17.93 -3.10 -10.63
N GLU A 305 -16.90 -3.94 -10.50
CA GLU A 305 -15.51 -3.60 -10.84
C GLU A 305 -15.40 -3.11 -12.30
N ILE A 306 -16.05 -3.82 -13.23
CA ILE A 306 -16.12 -3.44 -14.65
C ILE A 306 -16.82 -2.08 -14.83
N SER A 307 -17.89 -1.80 -14.09
CA SER A 307 -18.59 -0.51 -14.17
C SER A 307 -17.69 0.64 -13.75
N ILE A 308 -16.98 0.49 -12.62
CA ILE A 308 -16.04 1.51 -12.13
C ILE A 308 -14.92 1.76 -13.15
N ILE A 309 -14.36 0.69 -13.74
CA ILE A 309 -13.30 0.81 -14.76
C ILE A 309 -13.82 1.54 -16.01
N LYS A 310 -15.06 1.30 -16.42
CA LYS A 310 -15.66 2.00 -17.56
C LYS A 310 -15.84 3.50 -17.29
N GLU A 311 -16.23 3.88 -16.08
CA GLU A 311 -16.31 5.29 -15.66
C GLU A 311 -14.93 5.96 -15.76
N TYR A 312 -13.89 5.35 -15.19
CA TYR A 312 -12.51 5.85 -15.33
C TYR A 312 -12.05 5.95 -16.79
N LEU A 313 -12.40 4.98 -17.64
CA LEU A 313 -12.05 5.02 -19.05
C LEU A 313 -12.70 6.21 -19.78
N ILE A 314 -13.96 6.50 -19.46
CA ILE A 314 -14.69 7.65 -20.02
C ILE A 314 -13.98 8.95 -19.63
N GLU A 315 -13.66 9.13 -18.35
CA GLU A 315 -12.93 10.31 -17.86
C GLU A 315 -11.59 10.52 -18.60
N GLN A 316 -10.83 9.44 -18.82
CA GLN A 316 -9.55 9.50 -19.54
C GLN A 316 -9.73 9.88 -21.02
N GLU A 317 -10.76 9.35 -21.69
CA GLU A 317 -11.05 9.71 -23.08
C GLU A 317 -11.51 11.17 -23.21
N GLU A 318 -12.28 11.69 -22.26
CA GLU A 318 -12.67 13.11 -22.21
C GLU A 318 -11.46 14.03 -22.04
N LEU A 319 -10.56 13.70 -21.09
CA LEU A 319 -9.31 14.43 -20.88
C LEU A 319 -8.42 14.42 -22.13
N LYS A 320 -8.26 13.26 -22.75
CA LYS A 320 -7.50 13.10 -24.01
C LYS A 320 -8.07 13.97 -25.12
N LYS A 321 -9.39 14.01 -25.27
CA LYS A 321 -10.09 14.86 -26.25
C LYS A 321 -9.87 16.34 -25.97
N TYR A 322 -9.98 16.75 -24.71
CA TYR A 322 -9.69 18.13 -24.29
C TYR A 322 -8.26 18.55 -24.64
N LEU A 323 -7.27 17.75 -24.25
CA LEU A 323 -5.86 18.03 -24.51
C LEU A 323 -5.55 18.05 -26.01
N SER A 324 -6.10 17.11 -26.78
CA SER A 324 -5.93 17.09 -28.24
C SER A 324 -6.44 18.39 -28.90
N ASN A 325 -7.60 18.89 -28.46
CA ASN A 325 -8.14 20.16 -28.93
C ASN A 325 -7.29 21.36 -28.51
N HIS A 326 -6.73 21.34 -27.30
CA HIS A 326 -5.85 22.41 -26.81
C HIS A 326 -4.55 22.46 -27.62
N VAL A 327 -3.89 21.32 -27.82
CA VAL A 327 -2.67 21.20 -28.65
C VAL A 327 -2.93 21.68 -30.07
N ALA A 328 -4.05 21.28 -30.69
CA ALA A 328 -4.41 21.73 -32.04
C ALA A 328 -4.68 23.24 -32.15
N LYS A 329 -5.09 23.90 -31.07
CA LYS A 329 -5.22 25.37 -31.02
C LYS A 329 -3.85 26.04 -30.92
N MET A 330 -2.99 25.56 -30.03
CA MET A 330 -1.63 26.09 -29.87
C MET A 330 -0.82 25.97 -31.16
N SER A 331 -0.92 24.83 -31.86
CA SER A 331 -0.21 24.59 -33.13
C SER A 331 -0.69 25.45 -34.30
N LYS A 332 -1.82 26.16 -34.17
CA LYS A 332 -2.31 27.14 -35.18
C LYS A 332 -1.87 28.57 -34.85
N SER A 333 -1.32 28.79 -33.66
CA SER A 333 -0.81 30.09 -33.18
C SER A 333 0.72 30.20 -33.26
N VAL A 334 1.37 29.14 -33.74
CA VAL A 334 2.78 29.07 -34.16
C VAL A 334 2.79 28.95 -35.67
#